data_AF-A0A3C0ND10-F1
#
_entry.id   AF-A0A3C0ND10-F1
#
_cell.length_a   1.000
_cell.length_b   1.000
_cell.length_c   1.000
_cell.angle_alpha   90.00
_cell.angle_beta   90.00
_cell.angle_gamma   90.00
#
_symmetry.space_group_name_H-M   'P 1'
#
loop_
_entity.id
_entity.type
_entity.pdbx_description
1 polymer ?
#
loop_
_entity_poly.entity_id
_entity_poly.type
_entity_poly.pdbx_seq_one_letter_code
_entity_poly.pdbx_strand_id
1 'polypeptide(L)'
;MNFLKPVVSASMLLTTLLTGSAMFANKTMATGNTPATCQYSSYNIAESQYQSVYNNYANISGNRPLWVDGYDVKGKTYYNVIFNKCYTNYPWVAKHKLDATQYQQTYNQYQAQGYRLYQLDSYLSGGKIYYSVIYVKDSGPAWKAYTNQTVTQFQSTFDSLKNQGYRPVNISVVKYNGTVYYTSLYDKKSVGTWYAYGGLTATQYKQYNDQYKAAGLHLAYLNGYKDSQGTKFAAIWNKEPVTAWYSAYGLKATQYKTKYDSYTASGYYTNLVTGYEQNGKAYFGALWTK
;
A
#
# COMPACT_ATOMS: atom_id res chain seq x y z
N MET A 1 14.47 15.26 -16.17
CA MET A 1 14.38 14.69 -14.81
C MET A 1 14.27 15.85 -13.84
N ASN A 2 13.37 15.81 -12.84
CA ASN A 2 13.32 16.78 -11.74
C ASN A 2 12.63 16.10 -10.53
N PHE A 3 13.41 15.64 -9.55
CA PHE A 3 12.94 15.02 -8.30
C PHE A 3 14.04 15.13 -7.22
N LEU A 4 14.33 16.34 -6.72
CA LEU A 4 15.34 16.52 -5.65
C LEU A 4 15.23 17.86 -4.86
N LYS A 5 14.07 18.16 -4.25
CA LYS A 5 13.96 19.18 -3.16
C LYS A 5 12.96 18.76 -2.06
N PRO A 6 13.41 18.50 -0.81
CA PRO A 6 12.55 18.06 0.29
C PRO A 6 11.88 19.22 1.06
N VAL A 7 10.65 19.00 1.57
CA VAL A 7 9.91 19.85 2.55
C VAL A 7 8.94 18.94 3.36
N VAL A 8 8.42 19.40 4.52
CA VAL A 8 7.86 18.61 5.66
C VAL A 8 6.48 19.16 6.13
N SER A 9 5.54 18.35 6.72
CA SER A 9 4.14 18.81 7.08
C SER A 9 3.27 17.95 8.09
N ALA A 10 2.05 18.45 8.48
CA ALA A 10 1.08 18.04 9.55
C ALA A 10 -0.46 18.28 9.22
N SER A 11 -1.59 17.93 9.91
CA SER A 11 -2.07 17.19 11.14
C SER A 11 -3.65 17.10 11.16
N MET A 12 -4.45 16.12 11.67
CA MET A 12 -4.30 14.72 12.18
C MET A 12 -5.68 14.01 12.47
N LEU A 13 -5.84 12.66 12.28
CA LEU A 13 -6.86 11.69 12.88
C LEU A 13 -8.40 11.90 12.58
N LEU A 14 -9.43 11.04 12.94
CA LEU A 14 -9.74 9.56 12.78
C LEU A 14 -11.23 9.11 13.20
N THR A 15 -11.67 7.81 13.04
CA THR A 15 -12.83 7.00 13.68
C THR A 15 -14.35 7.20 13.26
N THR A 16 -15.41 6.29 13.18
CA THR A 16 -15.77 4.86 13.59
C THR A 16 -17.09 4.18 12.98
N LEU A 17 -17.21 2.80 13.03
CA LEU A 17 -18.28 1.72 12.89
C LEU A 17 -19.02 1.08 11.64
N LEU A 18 -18.99 -0.30 11.58
CA LEU A 18 -19.31 -1.43 10.60
C LEU A 18 -20.80 -1.68 10.12
N THR A 19 -21.23 -2.75 9.38
CA THR A 19 -20.84 -4.19 9.12
C THR A 19 -20.95 -4.64 7.62
N GLY A 20 -20.80 -5.89 7.11
CA GLY A 20 -20.40 -7.27 7.58
C GLY A 20 -21.56 -8.31 7.73
N SER A 21 -21.51 -9.64 7.44
CA SER A 21 -20.61 -10.60 6.72
C SER A 21 -21.33 -12.00 6.50
N ALA A 22 -20.88 -12.92 5.60
CA ALA A 22 -21.43 -14.31 5.41
C ALA A 22 -20.45 -15.31 4.69
N MET A 23 -20.55 -16.65 4.94
CA MET A 23 -19.49 -17.65 4.63
C MET A 23 -19.86 -18.84 3.71
N PHE A 24 -18.86 -19.41 3.01
CA PHE A 24 -18.77 -20.82 2.55
C PHE A 24 -17.28 -21.26 2.43
N ALA A 25 -16.99 -22.57 2.34
CA ALA A 25 -15.71 -23.14 2.79
C ALA A 25 -14.72 -23.70 1.72
N ASN A 26 -13.45 -23.39 1.94
CA ASN A 26 -12.21 -24.15 1.69
C ASN A 26 -11.97 -24.94 0.38
N LYS A 27 -10.94 -24.52 -0.38
CA LYS A 27 -10.05 -25.39 -1.16
C LYS A 27 -8.62 -24.82 -1.08
N THR A 28 -7.61 -25.69 -1.12
CA THR A 28 -6.19 -25.48 -0.77
C THR A 28 -5.67 -24.04 -0.98
N MET A 29 -5.54 -23.27 0.10
CA MET A 29 -5.06 -21.90 0.08
C MET A 29 -3.52 -21.80 0.09
N ALA A 30 -3.01 -20.62 -0.29
CA ALA A 30 -1.65 -20.21 0.06
C ALA A 30 -1.44 -20.26 1.59
N THR A 31 -0.20 -20.47 2.04
CA THR A 31 0.12 -20.76 3.45
C THR A 31 -0.03 -19.54 4.36
N GLY A 32 -1.28 -19.29 4.77
CA GLY A 32 -1.65 -18.34 5.80
C GLY A 32 -1.17 -18.77 7.19
N ASN A 33 0.13 -18.66 7.43
CA ASN A 33 0.71 -18.70 8.77
C ASN A 33 0.10 -17.56 9.60
N THR A 34 -0.47 -17.89 10.76
CA THR A 34 -1.22 -17.00 11.69
C THR A 34 -0.30 -16.43 12.79
N PRO A 35 0.03 -15.12 12.80
CA PRO A 35 0.98 -14.63 13.80
C PRO A 35 0.67 -13.22 14.34
N ALA A 36 0.95 -13.01 15.63
CA ALA A 36 0.26 -12.02 16.47
C ALA A 36 -1.27 -12.24 16.52
N THR A 37 -1.90 -12.10 17.69
CA THR A 37 -3.26 -12.60 17.94
C THR A 37 -4.39 -11.88 17.17
N CYS A 38 -4.05 -10.85 16.39
CA CYS A 38 -5.00 -9.98 15.69
C CYS A 38 -4.58 -9.52 14.28
N GLN A 39 -3.57 -10.13 13.65
CA GLN A 39 -3.23 -9.85 12.25
C GLN A 39 -3.25 -11.11 11.39
N TYR A 40 -3.66 -10.94 10.13
CA TYR A 40 -3.64 -11.96 9.10
C TYR A 40 -3.04 -11.33 7.84
N SER A 41 -2.08 -11.97 7.19
CA SER A 41 -1.58 -11.51 5.90
C SER A 41 -1.35 -12.67 4.95
N SER A 42 -1.47 -12.40 3.65
CA SER A 42 -1.07 -13.30 2.58
C SER A 42 -0.42 -12.50 1.47
N TYR A 43 0.55 -13.11 0.80
CA TYR A 43 1.40 -12.50 -0.20
C TYR A 43 1.54 -13.46 -1.39
N ASN A 44 1.90 -12.95 -2.57
CA ASN A 44 2.02 -13.74 -3.80
C ASN A 44 0.75 -14.54 -4.15
N ILE A 45 -0.43 -13.99 -3.84
CA ILE A 45 -1.72 -14.62 -4.15
C ILE A 45 -1.98 -14.43 -5.63
N ALA A 46 -2.17 -15.50 -6.40
CA ALA A 46 -2.55 -15.36 -7.81
C ALA A 46 -3.94 -14.69 -7.93
N GLU A 47 -4.17 -13.86 -8.94
CA GLU A 47 -5.45 -13.14 -9.08
C GLU A 47 -6.69 -14.04 -9.02
N SER A 48 -6.65 -15.23 -9.64
CA SER A 48 -7.74 -16.21 -9.59
C SER A 48 -8.04 -16.78 -8.20
N GLN A 49 -7.14 -16.62 -7.23
CA GLN A 49 -7.31 -17.04 -5.84
C GLN A 49 -7.66 -15.86 -4.92
N TYR A 50 -7.41 -14.62 -5.34
CA TYR A 50 -7.42 -13.46 -4.46
C TYR A 50 -8.77 -13.22 -3.77
N GLN A 51 -9.88 -13.28 -4.51
CA GLN A 51 -11.22 -13.11 -3.92
C GLN A 51 -11.54 -14.16 -2.84
N SER A 52 -11.01 -15.38 -2.95
CA SER A 52 -11.20 -16.44 -1.96
C SER A 52 -10.39 -16.15 -0.69
N VAL A 53 -9.09 -15.85 -0.83
CA VAL A 53 -8.23 -15.46 0.31
C VAL A 53 -8.77 -14.21 1.02
N TYR A 54 -9.22 -13.22 0.25
CA TYR A 54 -9.85 -12.01 0.75
C TYR A 54 -11.12 -12.34 1.57
N ASN A 55 -12.03 -13.16 1.02
CA ASN A 55 -13.28 -13.53 1.72
C ASN A 55 -13.00 -14.29 3.02
N ASN A 56 -12.02 -15.20 3.02
CA ASN A 56 -11.66 -15.98 4.20
C ASN A 56 -11.09 -15.12 5.34
N TYR A 57 -10.44 -13.99 5.04
CA TYR A 57 -10.05 -13.01 6.06
C TYR A 57 -11.16 -12.02 6.41
N ALA A 58 -11.97 -11.57 5.44
CA ALA A 58 -13.08 -10.64 5.65
C ALA A 58 -14.23 -11.22 6.49
N ASN A 59 -14.39 -12.54 6.50
CA ASN A 59 -15.39 -13.24 7.30
C ASN A 59 -14.95 -13.50 8.76
N ILE A 60 -13.71 -13.18 9.13
CA ILE A 60 -13.26 -13.24 10.52
C ILE A 60 -13.87 -12.03 11.27
N SER A 61 -14.63 -12.27 12.33
CA SER A 61 -15.29 -11.20 13.09
C SER A 61 -14.29 -10.16 13.62
N GLY A 62 -14.64 -8.87 13.49
CA GLY A 62 -13.81 -7.72 13.84
C GLY A 62 -12.62 -7.45 12.91
N ASN A 63 -12.37 -8.31 11.92
CA ASN A 63 -11.22 -8.17 11.03
C ASN A 63 -11.51 -7.20 9.87
N ARG A 64 -10.55 -6.33 9.52
CA ARG A 64 -10.65 -5.46 8.35
C ARG A 64 -9.38 -5.45 7.51
N PRO A 65 -9.47 -5.20 6.19
CA PRO A 65 -8.28 -4.94 5.39
C PRO A 65 -7.63 -3.61 5.82
N LEU A 66 -6.29 -3.61 5.87
CA LEU A 66 -5.44 -2.43 6.04
C LEU A 66 -4.68 -2.07 4.78
N TRP A 67 -4.33 -3.09 3.97
CA TRP A 67 -3.42 -2.96 2.84
C TRP A 67 -3.79 -3.94 1.73
N VAL A 68 -3.76 -3.48 0.48
CA VAL A 68 -3.78 -4.29 -0.74
C VAL A 68 -2.67 -3.75 -1.65
N ASP A 69 -1.89 -4.63 -2.25
CA ASP A 69 -0.87 -4.29 -3.26
C ASP A 69 -1.02 -5.29 -4.41
N GLY A 70 -1.40 -4.78 -5.59
CA GLY A 70 -1.46 -5.55 -6.82
C GLY A 70 -0.17 -5.39 -7.62
N TYR A 71 0.37 -6.47 -8.16
CA TYR A 71 1.61 -6.41 -8.95
C TYR A 71 1.63 -7.41 -10.10
N ASP A 72 2.36 -7.09 -11.16
CA ASP A 72 2.56 -7.95 -12.33
C ASP A 72 3.92 -8.65 -12.28
N VAL A 73 3.95 -9.91 -12.69
CA VAL A 73 5.17 -10.64 -13.04
C VAL A 73 4.93 -11.36 -14.37
N LYS A 74 5.59 -10.89 -15.44
CA LYS A 74 5.47 -11.43 -16.81
C LYS A 74 4.02 -11.53 -17.34
N GLY A 75 3.18 -10.52 -17.12
CA GLY A 75 1.79 -10.50 -17.58
C GLY A 75 0.83 -11.33 -16.73
N LYS A 76 1.22 -11.66 -15.50
CA LYS A 76 0.37 -12.33 -14.49
C LYS A 76 0.26 -11.47 -13.26
N THR A 77 -0.98 -11.14 -12.89
CA THR A 77 -1.30 -10.36 -11.70
C THR A 77 -1.30 -11.22 -10.44
N TYR A 78 -0.66 -10.68 -9.41
CA TYR A 78 -0.63 -11.19 -8.05
C TYR A 78 -1.08 -10.11 -7.07
N TYR A 79 -1.53 -10.51 -5.89
CA TYR A 79 -1.93 -9.62 -4.81
C TYR A 79 -1.20 -9.95 -3.52
N ASN A 80 -0.88 -8.92 -2.75
CA ASN A 80 -0.52 -8.98 -1.34
C ASN A 80 -1.62 -8.29 -0.53
N VAL A 81 -1.97 -8.83 0.64
CA VAL A 81 -3.05 -8.30 1.47
C VAL A 81 -2.75 -8.44 2.96
N ILE A 82 -3.11 -7.42 3.74
CA ILE A 82 -2.98 -7.41 5.20
C ILE A 82 -4.34 -7.06 5.80
N PHE A 83 -4.82 -7.90 6.70
CA PHE A 83 -6.00 -7.69 7.53
C PHE A 83 -5.61 -7.61 9.01
N ASN A 84 -6.38 -6.85 9.80
CA ASN A 84 -6.17 -6.74 11.25
C ASN A 84 -7.50 -6.52 12.00
N LYS A 85 -7.59 -7.05 13.22
CA LYS A 85 -8.73 -6.92 14.15
C LYS A 85 -8.42 -6.21 15.49
N CYS A 86 -7.20 -5.71 15.68
CA CYS A 86 -6.80 -4.94 16.89
C CYS A 86 -7.14 -3.46 16.79
N TYR A 87 -6.82 -2.80 15.66
CA TYR A 87 -6.64 -1.35 15.68
C TYR A 87 -7.93 -0.52 15.74
N THR A 88 -9.03 -0.97 15.13
CA THR A 88 -10.16 -0.08 14.78
C THR A 88 -11.44 -0.85 14.47
N ASN A 89 -12.59 -0.36 14.92
CA ASN A 89 -13.91 -0.89 14.54
C ASN A 89 -14.55 -0.19 13.32
N TYR A 90 -13.83 0.59 12.51
CA TYR A 90 -14.43 1.54 11.54
C TYR A 90 -15.12 0.80 10.38
N PRO A 91 -16.28 1.23 9.82
CA PRO A 91 -16.83 0.50 8.69
C PRO A 91 -15.84 0.67 7.57
N TRP A 92 -15.60 -0.42 6.89
CA TRP A 92 -14.68 -0.43 5.78
C TRP A 92 -15.46 -0.97 4.60
N VAL A 93 -15.17 -0.38 3.44
CA VAL A 93 -15.50 -1.01 2.17
C VAL A 93 -14.20 -1.10 1.43
N ALA A 94 -13.77 -2.32 1.14
CA ALA A 94 -12.68 -2.52 0.19
C ALA A 94 -13.24 -3.10 -1.11
N LYS A 95 -12.66 -2.64 -2.22
CA LYS A 95 -12.96 -3.08 -3.58
C LYS A 95 -11.63 -3.23 -4.32
N HIS A 96 -11.60 -4.11 -5.30
CA HIS A 96 -10.44 -4.36 -6.14
C HIS A 96 -10.91 -4.69 -7.56
N LYS A 97 -9.98 -4.73 -8.51
CA LYS A 97 -10.24 -4.94 -9.94
C LYS A 97 -11.24 -3.93 -10.51
N LEU A 98 -11.24 -2.70 -9.95
CA LEU A 98 -11.99 -1.57 -10.49
C LEU A 98 -11.24 -0.98 -11.68
N ASP A 99 -11.87 -0.87 -12.85
CA ASP A 99 -11.35 0.01 -13.91
C ASP A 99 -11.50 1.50 -13.53
N ALA A 100 -11.04 2.42 -14.38
CA ALA A 100 -11.10 3.86 -14.09
C ALA A 100 -12.54 4.39 -13.89
N THR A 101 -13.52 3.86 -14.63
CA THR A 101 -14.94 4.24 -14.53
C THR A 101 -15.54 3.69 -13.25
N GLN A 102 -15.32 2.40 -12.97
CA GLN A 102 -15.76 1.74 -11.76
C GLN A 102 -15.12 2.34 -10.50
N TYR A 103 -13.86 2.76 -10.58
CA TYR A 103 -13.18 3.52 -9.53
C TYR A 103 -13.89 4.84 -9.26
N GLN A 104 -14.18 5.64 -10.29
CA GLN A 104 -14.82 6.94 -10.11
C GLN A 104 -16.26 6.82 -9.57
N GLN A 105 -17.00 5.82 -10.02
CA GLN A 105 -18.33 5.50 -9.48
C GLN A 105 -18.25 5.11 -8.00
N THR A 106 -17.32 4.21 -7.65
CA THR A 106 -17.05 3.77 -6.26
C THR A 106 -16.64 4.96 -5.38
N TYR A 107 -15.77 5.83 -5.89
CA TYR A 107 -15.30 7.03 -5.20
C TYR A 107 -16.46 7.97 -4.87
N ASN A 108 -17.27 8.34 -5.88
CA ASN A 108 -18.40 9.24 -5.72
C ASN A 108 -19.44 8.66 -4.75
N GLN A 109 -19.74 7.35 -4.87
CA GLN A 109 -20.67 6.65 -3.98
C GLN A 109 -20.24 6.72 -2.52
N TYR A 110 -19.01 6.29 -2.20
CA TYR A 110 -18.58 6.19 -0.81
C TYR A 110 -18.25 7.55 -0.19
N GLN A 111 -17.76 8.52 -0.98
CA GLN A 111 -17.63 9.92 -0.54
C GLN A 111 -18.99 10.52 -0.17
N ALA A 112 -20.03 10.34 -0.99
CA ALA A 112 -21.39 10.80 -0.68
C ALA A 112 -21.99 10.10 0.56
N GLN A 113 -21.57 8.88 0.87
CA GLN A 113 -21.95 8.15 2.09
C GLN A 113 -21.12 8.56 3.33
N GLY A 114 -20.20 9.53 3.21
CA GLY A 114 -19.35 10.04 4.28
C GLY A 114 -18.09 9.22 4.56
N TYR A 115 -17.73 8.27 3.69
CA TYR A 115 -16.46 7.55 3.78
C TYR A 115 -15.32 8.36 3.18
N ARG A 116 -14.10 8.13 3.68
CA ARG A 116 -12.84 8.56 3.07
C ARG A 116 -12.04 7.38 2.55
N LEU A 117 -11.10 7.62 1.65
CA LEU A 117 -10.06 6.63 1.37
C LEU A 117 -9.12 6.47 2.58
N TYR A 118 -8.80 5.22 2.87
CA TYR A 118 -7.80 4.76 3.82
C TYR A 118 -6.53 4.29 3.08
N GLN A 119 -6.73 3.59 1.95
CA GLN A 119 -5.68 3.09 1.09
C GLN A 119 -6.17 3.08 -0.37
N LEU A 120 -5.25 3.32 -1.31
CA LEU A 120 -5.46 3.29 -2.75
C LEU A 120 -4.20 2.79 -3.46
N ASP A 121 -4.36 1.81 -4.35
CA ASP A 121 -3.31 1.19 -5.16
C ASP A 121 -3.75 0.98 -6.62
N SER A 122 -2.81 0.95 -7.56
CA SER A 122 -3.05 0.78 -9.00
C SER A 122 -2.05 -0.17 -9.65
N TYR A 123 -2.56 -1.13 -10.42
CA TYR A 123 -1.78 -2.26 -10.93
C TYR A 123 -2.24 -2.69 -12.32
N LEU A 124 -1.48 -3.57 -12.97
CA LEU A 124 -1.92 -4.21 -14.22
C LEU A 124 -2.66 -5.51 -13.95
N SER A 125 -3.76 -5.72 -14.68
CA SER A 125 -4.32 -7.05 -14.97
C SER A 125 -4.82 -7.08 -16.41
N GLY A 126 -4.58 -8.20 -17.11
CA GLY A 126 -5.09 -8.41 -18.48
C GLY A 126 -4.73 -7.32 -19.50
N GLY A 127 -3.60 -6.61 -19.33
CA GLY A 127 -3.23 -5.49 -20.19
C GLY A 127 -4.05 -4.20 -19.97
N LYS A 128 -4.63 -4.01 -18.79
CA LYS A 128 -5.32 -2.78 -18.37
C LYS A 128 -4.88 -2.34 -16.98
N ILE A 129 -4.97 -1.04 -16.69
CA ILE A 129 -4.81 -0.49 -15.34
C ILE A 129 -6.10 -0.78 -14.55
N TYR A 130 -5.94 -1.34 -13.36
CA TYR A 130 -7.00 -1.55 -12.37
C TYR A 130 -6.60 -0.92 -11.04
N TYR A 131 -7.60 -0.61 -10.22
CA TYR A 131 -7.45 -0.02 -8.90
C TYR A 131 -7.94 -0.96 -7.81
N SER A 132 -7.25 -0.92 -6.66
CA SER A 132 -7.77 -1.42 -5.38
C SER A 132 -7.84 -0.28 -4.37
N VAL A 133 -8.84 -0.35 -3.50
CA VAL A 133 -9.23 0.72 -2.58
C VAL A 133 -9.72 0.14 -1.28
N ILE A 134 -9.36 0.79 -0.18
CA ILE A 134 -9.98 0.60 1.13
C ILE A 134 -10.52 1.95 1.55
N TYR A 135 -11.84 2.02 1.76
CA TYR A 135 -12.53 3.15 2.38
C TYR A 135 -12.73 2.90 3.87
N VAL A 136 -12.79 3.97 4.67
CA VAL A 136 -13.35 3.94 6.04
C VAL A 136 -14.32 5.10 6.25
N LYS A 137 -15.45 4.89 6.94
CA LYS A 137 -16.30 6.00 7.43
C LYS A 137 -15.76 6.43 8.78
N ASP A 138 -14.96 7.49 8.75
CA ASP A 138 -14.18 7.90 9.90
C ASP A 138 -13.90 9.41 9.80
N SER A 139 -13.93 10.14 10.93
CA SER A 139 -13.67 11.59 11.03
C SER A 139 -12.18 11.90 10.88
N GLY A 140 -11.60 11.39 9.80
CA GLY A 140 -10.18 11.40 9.50
C GLY A 140 -9.63 12.77 9.10
N PRO A 141 -8.30 12.85 8.93
CA PRO A 141 -7.66 14.04 8.39
C PRO A 141 -8.23 14.35 7.00
N ALA A 142 -8.34 15.63 6.67
CA ALA A 142 -8.70 16.06 5.32
C ALA A 142 -7.79 15.36 4.30
N TRP A 143 -8.38 14.79 3.25
CA TRP A 143 -7.70 13.87 2.33
C TRP A 143 -8.01 14.23 0.87
N LYS A 144 -7.12 13.84 -0.04
CA LYS A 144 -7.30 13.97 -1.50
C LYS A 144 -6.66 12.77 -2.19
N ALA A 145 -7.22 12.33 -3.32
CA ALA A 145 -6.69 11.20 -4.08
C ALA A 145 -6.72 11.49 -5.58
N TYR A 146 -5.73 10.96 -6.30
CA TYR A 146 -5.53 11.18 -7.73
C TYR A 146 -5.06 9.88 -8.39
N THR A 147 -5.62 9.56 -9.55
CA THR A 147 -5.30 8.37 -10.35
C THR A 147 -4.81 8.78 -11.74
N ASN A 148 -4.19 7.84 -12.47
CA ASN A 148 -3.83 7.98 -13.89
C ASN A 148 -2.96 9.21 -14.22
N GLN A 149 -2.13 9.69 -13.28
CA GLN A 149 -1.31 10.89 -13.50
C GLN A 149 0.00 10.56 -14.19
N THR A 150 0.35 11.26 -15.28
CA THR A 150 1.72 11.22 -15.81
C THR A 150 2.73 11.79 -14.79
N VAL A 151 4.02 11.48 -14.96
CA VAL A 151 5.12 11.97 -14.09
C VAL A 151 5.03 13.48 -13.81
N THR A 152 4.75 14.29 -14.85
CA THR A 152 4.65 15.75 -14.74
C THR A 152 3.41 16.18 -13.95
N GLN A 153 2.24 15.59 -14.23
CA GLN A 153 0.99 15.88 -13.52
C GLN A 153 1.09 15.48 -12.04
N PHE A 154 1.74 14.35 -11.74
CA PHE A 154 2.02 13.90 -10.39
C PHE A 154 2.95 14.87 -9.65
N GLN A 155 4.05 15.32 -10.26
CA GLN A 155 4.95 16.31 -9.65
C GLN A 155 4.22 17.63 -9.32
N SER A 156 3.46 18.18 -10.27
CA SER A 156 2.66 19.40 -10.06
C SER A 156 1.60 19.24 -8.97
N THR A 157 0.97 18.07 -8.90
CA THR A 157 -0.01 17.73 -7.85
C THR A 157 0.67 17.62 -6.48
N PHE A 158 1.78 16.89 -6.41
CA PHE A 158 2.56 16.68 -5.21
C PHE A 158 3.03 18.00 -4.57
N ASP A 159 3.66 18.89 -5.34
CA ASP A 159 4.14 20.17 -4.80
C ASP A 159 2.98 21.11 -4.43
N SER A 160 1.89 21.14 -5.20
CA SER A 160 0.70 21.93 -4.88
C SER A 160 0.06 21.48 -3.55
N LEU A 161 -0.05 20.17 -3.33
CA LEU A 161 -0.66 19.60 -2.11
C LEU A 161 0.24 19.75 -0.89
N LYS A 162 1.55 19.55 -1.07
CA LYS A 162 2.61 19.80 -0.08
C LYS A 162 2.58 21.26 0.39
N ASN A 163 2.41 22.23 -0.51
CA ASN A 163 2.23 23.65 -0.17
C ASN A 163 0.87 23.93 0.53
N GLN A 164 -0.17 23.12 0.28
CA GLN A 164 -1.44 23.15 1.03
C GLN A 164 -1.34 22.43 2.40
N GLY A 165 -0.17 21.91 2.77
CA GLY A 165 0.09 21.21 4.02
C GLY A 165 -0.26 19.72 4.02
N TYR A 166 -0.69 19.14 2.90
CA TYR A 166 -0.90 17.70 2.79
C TYR A 166 0.44 16.94 2.70
N ARG A 167 0.43 15.67 3.08
CA ARG A 167 1.50 14.70 2.86
C ARG A 167 0.97 13.51 2.03
N PRO A 168 1.82 12.79 1.29
CA PRO A 168 1.43 11.52 0.70
C PRO A 168 1.27 10.44 1.78
N VAL A 169 0.36 9.51 1.51
CA VAL A 169 0.10 8.28 2.29
C VAL A 169 0.35 7.05 1.43
N ASN A 170 -0.07 7.08 0.16
CA ASN A 170 0.26 6.09 -0.85
C ASN A 170 0.76 6.77 -2.13
N ILE A 171 1.73 6.14 -2.82
CA ILE A 171 2.22 6.52 -4.14
C ILE A 171 2.43 5.21 -4.94
N SER A 172 1.34 4.65 -5.46
CA SER A 172 1.37 3.46 -6.31
C SER A 172 1.68 3.85 -7.75
N VAL A 173 2.45 3.03 -8.47
CA VAL A 173 2.97 3.37 -9.80
C VAL A 173 2.87 2.20 -10.76
N VAL A 174 2.29 2.44 -11.94
CA VAL A 174 2.07 1.44 -12.98
C VAL A 174 2.65 1.91 -14.31
N LYS A 175 3.37 1.03 -15.04
CA LYS A 175 3.73 1.28 -16.44
C LYS A 175 2.67 0.66 -17.35
N TYR A 176 2.04 1.48 -18.19
CA TYR A 176 1.08 1.05 -19.19
C TYR A 176 1.42 1.64 -20.56
N ASN A 177 1.48 0.79 -21.60
CA ASN A 177 1.83 1.15 -22.98
C ASN A 177 3.06 2.07 -23.10
N GLY A 178 4.12 1.77 -22.34
CA GLY A 178 5.38 2.53 -22.31
C GLY A 178 5.39 3.72 -21.35
N THR A 179 4.22 4.31 -21.05
CA THR A 179 4.07 5.45 -20.14
C THR A 179 3.98 5.00 -18.68
N VAL A 180 4.57 5.79 -17.77
CA VAL A 180 4.46 5.57 -16.31
C VAL A 180 3.36 6.48 -15.75
N TYR A 181 2.39 5.86 -15.07
CA TYR A 181 1.27 6.52 -14.41
C TYR A 181 1.36 6.35 -12.90
N TYR A 182 1.05 7.43 -12.20
CA TYR A 182 1.04 7.53 -10.74
C TYR A 182 -0.40 7.56 -10.23
N THR A 183 -0.58 6.88 -9.11
CA THR A 183 -1.79 6.87 -8.30
C THR A 183 -1.40 7.23 -6.88
N SER A 184 -2.05 8.23 -6.29
CA SER A 184 -1.63 8.78 -5.01
C SER A 184 -2.80 9.14 -4.10
N LEU A 185 -2.61 8.85 -2.82
CA LEU A 185 -3.52 9.22 -1.73
C LEU A 185 -2.73 10.14 -0.80
N TYR A 186 -3.32 11.29 -0.47
CA TYR A 186 -2.77 12.30 0.43
C TYR A 186 -3.71 12.50 1.61
N ASP A 187 -3.13 12.76 2.78
CA ASP A 187 -3.85 13.26 3.94
C ASP A 187 -3.19 14.54 4.48
N LYS A 188 -3.90 15.24 5.35
CA LYS A 188 -3.38 16.33 6.16
C LYS A 188 -3.12 15.81 7.57
N LYS A 189 -2.19 14.85 7.73
CA LYS A 189 -1.74 14.29 9.02
C LYS A 189 -0.26 14.62 9.30
N SER A 190 0.13 14.68 10.58
CA SER A 190 1.52 14.80 11.04
C SER A 190 2.14 13.45 11.32
N VAL A 191 3.41 13.40 10.94
CA VAL A 191 4.37 12.32 11.14
C VAL A 191 5.77 12.93 11.30
N GLY A 192 5.83 14.14 11.88
CA GLY A 192 7.04 14.95 11.93
C GLY A 192 7.68 15.17 10.56
N THR A 193 9.01 15.11 10.52
CA THR A 193 9.81 15.15 9.29
C THR A 193 9.43 13.99 8.36
N TRP A 194 9.03 14.28 7.12
CA TRP A 194 8.80 13.26 6.08
C TRP A 194 9.48 13.59 4.76
N TYR A 195 9.75 12.55 3.98
CA TYR A 195 10.31 12.61 2.62
C TYR A 195 9.58 11.60 1.74
N ALA A 196 9.38 11.93 0.47
CA ALA A 196 8.71 11.03 -0.48
C ALA A 196 9.27 11.21 -1.90
N TYR A 197 9.41 10.10 -2.62
CA TYR A 197 10.02 10.05 -3.95
C TYR A 197 9.37 8.96 -4.82
N GLY A 198 9.33 9.20 -6.14
CA GLY A 198 9.03 8.18 -7.16
C GLY A 198 10.24 7.94 -8.08
N GLY A 199 10.20 6.87 -8.88
CA GLY A 199 11.23 6.60 -9.90
C GLY A 199 12.62 6.18 -9.39
N LEU A 200 12.75 5.85 -8.09
CA LEU A 200 14.03 5.48 -7.50
C LEU A 200 14.56 4.16 -8.08
N THR A 201 15.83 4.12 -8.44
CA THR A 201 16.54 2.84 -8.63
C THR A 201 16.77 2.11 -7.30
N ALA A 202 17.07 0.81 -7.33
CA ALA A 202 17.42 0.05 -6.12
C ALA A 202 18.59 0.66 -5.32
N THR A 203 19.55 1.30 -6.00
CA THR A 203 20.68 2.00 -5.39
C THR A 203 20.25 3.30 -4.71
N GLN A 204 19.44 4.12 -5.38
CA GLN A 204 18.91 5.37 -4.81
C GLN A 204 17.97 5.10 -3.63
N TYR A 205 17.11 4.08 -3.74
CA TYR A 205 16.27 3.64 -2.63
C TYR A 205 17.11 3.21 -1.42
N LYS A 206 18.19 2.44 -1.62
CA LYS A 206 19.12 2.08 -0.54
C LYS A 206 19.72 3.32 0.13
N GLN A 207 20.29 4.22 -0.68
CA GLN A 207 20.93 5.45 -0.22
C GLN A 207 19.97 6.30 0.63
N TYR A 208 18.76 6.56 0.14
CA TYR A 208 17.75 7.31 0.87
C TYR A 208 17.27 6.56 2.12
N ASN A 209 17.07 5.25 2.06
CA ASN A 209 16.64 4.47 3.23
C ASN A 209 17.69 4.49 4.36
N ASP A 210 18.97 4.35 4.02
CA ASP A 210 20.06 4.42 4.99
C ASP A 210 20.23 5.84 5.56
N GLN A 211 20.14 6.87 4.71
CA GLN A 211 20.16 8.28 5.10
C GLN A 211 19.02 8.64 6.05
N TYR A 212 17.78 8.25 5.71
CA TYR A 212 16.62 8.58 6.54
C TYR A 212 16.58 7.78 7.83
N LYS A 213 17.04 6.52 7.82
CA LYS A 213 17.29 5.77 9.06
C LYS A 213 18.29 6.49 9.97
N ALA A 214 19.41 6.99 9.44
CA ALA A 214 20.40 7.75 10.20
C ALA A 214 19.84 9.09 10.74
N ALA A 215 18.92 9.73 10.01
CA ALA A 215 18.22 10.93 10.44
C ALA A 215 17.09 10.68 11.48
N GLY A 216 16.87 9.42 11.89
CA GLY A 216 15.82 9.04 12.84
C GLY A 216 14.42 9.01 12.22
N LEU A 217 14.30 8.71 10.92
CA LEU A 217 13.05 8.37 10.24
C LEU A 217 12.96 6.86 10.05
N HIS A 218 11.74 6.37 9.83
CA HIS A 218 11.47 5.01 9.34
C HIS A 218 10.76 5.04 7.98
N LEU A 219 10.81 3.91 7.27
CA LEU A 219 9.98 3.68 6.08
C LEU A 219 8.50 3.66 6.49
N ALA A 220 7.63 4.27 5.71
CA ALA A 220 6.19 4.35 5.98
C ALA A 220 5.33 3.87 4.80
N TYR A 221 5.84 3.96 3.56
CA TYR A 221 5.23 3.40 2.37
C TYR A 221 6.32 2.95 1.38
N LEU A 222 6.08 1.85 0.67
CA LEU A 222 6.89 1.40 -0.45
C LEU A 222 5.98 0.72 -1.48
N ASN A 223 6.13 1.11 -2.75
CA ASN A 223 5.61 0.39 -3.91
C ASN A 223 6.79 0.07 -4.83
N GLY A 224 6.97 -1.21 -5.15
CA GLY A 224 7.91 -1.66 -6.17
C GLY A 224 7.20 -1.83 -7.51
N TYR A 225 7.84 -1.41 -8.60
CA TYR A 225 7.26 -1.55 -9.94
C TYR A 225 8.34 -1.74 -11.00
N LYS A 226 7.93 -2.09 -12.22
CA LYS A 226 8.83 -2.28 -13.37
C LYS A 226 8.50 -1.28 -14.47
N ASP A 227 9.43 -0.36 -14.75
CA ASP A 227 9.32 0.57 -15.87
C ASP A 227 10.06 0.04 -17.11
N SER A 228 10.54 0.91 -18.00
CA SER A 228 11.32 0.52 -19.19
C SER A 228 12.84 0.55 -18.98
N GLN A 229 13.31 1.02 -17.82
CA GLN A 229 14.71 0.98 -17.38
C GLN A 229 14.98 -0.16 -16.37
N GLY A 230 13.92 -0.73 -15.77
CA GLY A 230 14.01 -1.91 -14.91
C GLY A 230 13.09 -1.81 -13.70
N THR A 231 13.50 -2.41 -12.59
CA THR A 231 12.80 -2.29 -11.30
C THR A 231 13.04 -0.89 -10.71
N LYS A 232 11.96 -0.26 -10.27
CA LYS A 232 11.90 1.06 -9.64
C LYS A 232 11.12 1.00 -8.33
N PHE A 233 11.27 2.03 -7.50
CA PHE A 233 10.53 2.19 -6.26
C PHE A 233 9.92 3.59 -6.14
N ALA A 234 8.70 3.64 -5.61
CA ALA A 234 8.13 4.82 -4.99
C ALA A 234 8.05 4.60 -3.47
N ALA A 235 8.50 5.56 -2.68
CA ALA A 235 8.74 5.37 -1.25
C ALA A 235 8.44 6.64 -0.44
N ILE A 236 8.00 6.45 0.80
CA ILE A 236 7.76 7.51 1.79
C ILE A 236 8.45 7.10 3.09
N TRP A 237 9.18 8.04 3.70
CA TRP A 237 9.77 7.92 5.04
C TRP A 237 9.24 9.02 5.94
N ASN A 238 9.09 8.77 7.24
CA ASN A 238 8.68 9.80 8.20
C ASN A 238 9.19 9.58 9.63
N LYS A 239 8.90 10.53 10.54
CA LYS A 239 9.12 10.47 12.00
C LYS A 239 7.81 10.28 12.76
N GLU A 240 6.92 9.40 12.31
CA GLU A 240 5.83 8.96 13.18
C GLU A 240 6.45 8.14 14.34
N PRO A 241 5.99 8.28 15.60
CA PRO A 241 6.48 7.45 16.68
C PRO A 241 6.15 5.98 16.44
N VAL A 242 7.17 5.11 16.52
CA VAL A 242 7.06 3.67 16.34
C VAL A 242 7.97 2.95 17.35
N THR A 243 7.46 1.94 18.05
CA THR A 243 8.14 1.34 19.21
C THR A 243 9.40 0.58 18.81
N ALA A 244 9.29 -0.18 17.73
CA ALA A 244 10.40 -0.83 17.03
C ALA A 244 9.99 -1.06 15.58
N TRP A 245 10.93 -1.04 14.64
CA TRP A 245 10.64 -1.29 13.23
C TRP A 245 11.76 -2.03 12.51
N TYR A 246 11.38 -2.75 11.45
CA TYR A 246 12.31 -3.35 10.51
C TYR A 246 11.74 -3.29 9.09
N SER A 247 12.57 -2.94 8.11
CA SER A 247 12.20 -2.94 6.70
C SER A 247 13.22 -3.72 5.87
N ALA A 248 12.75 -4.47 4.87
CA ALA A 248 13.63 -5.11 3.89
C ALA A 248 12.99 -5.10 2.49
N TYR A 249 13.84 -5.27 1.47
CA TYR A 249 13.48 -5.31 0.05
C TYR A 249 14.43 -6.24 -0.69
N GLY A 250 14.17 -6.54 -1.97
CA GLY A 250 14.97 -7.51 -2.73
C GLY A 250 14.79 -8.95 -2.27
N LEU A 251 13.70 -9.25 -1.54
CA LEU A 251 13.45 -10.57 -0.98
C LEU A 251 12.79 -11.48 -2.02
N LYS A 252 13.33 -12.70 -2.23
CA LYS A 252 12.57 -13.78 -2.88
C LYS A 252 11.42 -14.23 -1.97
N ALA A 253 10.39 -14.87 -2.52
CA ALA A 253 9.21 -15.34 -1.75
C ALA A 253 9.56 -16.15 -0.48
N THR A 254 10.60 -16.99 -0.52
CA THR A 254 11.09 -17.74 0.65
C THR A 254 11.78 -16.85 1.69
N GLN A 255 12.60 -15.90 1.26
CA GLN A 255 13.29 -14.95 2.13
C GLN A 255 12.31 -13.97 2.79
N TYR A 256 11.25 -13.57 2.07
CA TYR A 256 10.12 -12.86 2.66
C TYR A 256 9.45 -13.73 3.74
N LYS A 257 9.13 -15.00 3.43
CA LYS A 257 8.48 -15.90 4.40
C LYS A 257 9.28 -16.04 5.70
N THR A 258 10.57 -16.32 5.61
CA THR A 258 11.45 -16.45 6.79
C THR A 258 11.45 -15.17 7.65
N LYS A 259 11.42 -13.98 7.01
CA LYS A 259 11.32 -12.71 7.74
C LYS A 259 9.94 -12.50 8.36
N TYR A 260 8.86 -12.76 7.61
CA TYR A 260 7.50 -12.68 8.11
C TYR A 260 7.28 -13.59 9.32
N ASP A 261 7.66 -14.86 9.22
CA ASP A 261 7.55 -15.83 10.32
C ASP A 261 8.36 -15.34 11.54
N SER A 262 9.60 -14.89 11.33
CA SER A 262 10.51 -14.43 12.40
C SER A 262 10.06 -13.14 13.09
N TYR A 263 9.70 -12.08 12.35
CA TYR A 263 9.26 -10.81 12.93
C TYR A 263 7.92 -10.94 13.64
N THR A 264 6.99 -11.70 13.06
CA THR A 264 5.64 -11.82 13.62
C THR A 264 5.61 -12.80 14.81
N ALA A 265 6.51 -13.81 14.85
CA ALA A 265 6.81 -14.57 16.08
C ALA A 265 7.51 -13.70 17.15
N SER A 266 8.30 -12.70 16.73
CA SER A 266 8.90 -11.69 17.63
C SER A 266 7.92 -10.60 18.07
N GLY A 267 6.63 -10.72 17.74
CA GLY A 267 5.57 -9.79 18.14
C GLY A 267 5.56 -8.45 17.37
N TYR A 268 6.11 -8.39 16.17
CA TYR A 268 5.88 -7.29 15.23
C TYR A 268 4.61 -7.57 14.40
N TYR A 269 3.92 -6.52 13.96
CA TYR A 269 2.95 -6.57 12.88
C TYR A 269 3.66 -6.36 11.53
N THR A 270 3.06 -6.84 10.44
CA THR A 270 3.41 -6.44 9.07
C THR A 270 2.56 -5.24 8.67
N ASN A 271 3.17 -4.15 8.21
CA ASN A 271 2.47 -2.87 7.97
C ASN A 271 2.28 -2.58 6.48
N LEU A 272 3.25 -3.01 5.66
CA LEU A 272 3.17 -2.98 4.21
C LEU A 272 3.86 -4.21 3.63
N VAL A 273 3.35 -4.69 2.49
CA VAL A 273 4.04 -5.63 1.60
C VAL A 273 3.83 -5.15 0.18
N THR A 274 4.91 -4.98 -0.58
CA THR A 274 4.85 -4.73 -2.02
C THR A 274 5.56 -5.82 -2.79
N GLY A 275 4.91 -6.34 -3.83
CA GLY A 275 5.48 -7.29 -4.78
C GLY A 275 5.88 -6.58 -6.06
N TYR A 276 6.92 -7.05 -6.73
CA TYR A 276 7.37 -6.48 -7.99
C TYR A 276 8.13 -7.48 -8.86
N GLU A 277 8.14 -7.27 -10.17
CA GLU A 277 9.02 -8.00 -11.07
C GLU A 277 10.45 -7.45 -11.02
N GLN A 278 11.41 -8.35 -10.83
CA GLN A 278 12.81 -8.13 -11.18
C GLN A 278 13.30 -9.35 -11.97
N ASN A 279 13.81 -9.12 -13.18
CA ASN A 279 14.33 -10.16 -14.09
C ASN A 279 13.37 -11.35 -14.30
N GLY A 280 12.09 -11.08 -14.54
CA GLY A 280 11.07 -12.10 -14.80
C GLY A 280 10.64 -12.93 -13.58
N LYS A 281 10.97 -12.50 -12.36
CA LYS A 281 10.65 -13.19 -11.10
C LYS A 281 10.03 -12.23 -10.09
N ALA A 282 9.21 -12.76 -9.19
CA ALA A 282 8.62 -12.02 -8.09
C ALA A 282 9.66 -11.74 -6.98
N TYR A 283 9.75 -10.48 -6.57
CA TYR A 283 10.51 -10.02 -5.41
C TYR A 283 9.61 -9.16 -4.52
N PHE A 284 9.97 -9.05 -3.24
CA PHE A 284 9.15 -8.39 -2.22
C PHE A 284 9.93 -7.34 -1.43
N GLY A 285 9.23 -6.26 -1.07
CA GLY A 285 9.62 -5.31 -0.05
C GLY A 285 8.54 -5.21 1.03
N ALA A 286 8.94 -5.00 2.29
CA ALA A 286 8.01 -4.97 3.41
C ALA A 286 8.54 -4.17 4.61
N LEU A 287 7.61 -3.75 5.46
CA LEU A 287 7.81 -3.09 6.74
C LEU A 287 7.10 -3.89 7.83
N TRP A 288 7.79 -4.06 8.95
CA TRP A 288 7.26 -4.62 10.19
C TRP A 288 7.45 -3.63 11.34
N THR A 289 6.46 -3.46 12.22
CA THR A 289 6.54 -2.58 13.41
C THR A 289 6.00 -3.23 14.68
N LYS A 290 6.44 -2.73 15.83
CA LYS A 290 5.75 -2.90 17.12
C LYS A 290 4.95 -1.65 17.44
#